data_AF-A0A3D3TPC4-F1
#
_entry.id   AF-A0A3D3TPC4-F1
#
_cell.length_a   1.000
_cell.length_b   1.000
_cell.length_c   1.000
_cell.angle_alpha   90.00
_cell.angle_beta   90.00
_cell.angle_gamma   90.00
#
_symmetry.space_group_name_H-M   'P 1'
#
loop_
_entity.id
_entity.type
_entity.pdbx_description
1 polymer ?
#
loop_
_entity_poly.entity_id
_entity_poly.type
_entity_poly.pdbx_seq_one_letter_code
_entity_poly.pdbx_strand_id
1 'polypeptide(L)' 'MEVNRQELVKEFQIHENDSGSTEVQIAILTARIRHLTEHLKKHPKDFHTRRGLLKLVGRRRKMLRYIKTKKPEVYL' A
#
# COMPACT_ATOMS: atom_id res chain seq x y z
N MET A 1 1.74 4.66 -15.50
CA MET A 1 1.34 5.76 -14.59
C MET A 1 2.08 5.59 -13.29
N GLU A 2 2.96 6.53 -13.01
CA GLU A 2 3.76 6.60 -11.79
C GLU A 2 2.85 6.76 -10.57
N VAL A 3 3.16 6.11 -9.46
CA VAL A 3 2.40 6.26 -8.22
C VAL A 3 2.78 7.60 -7.61
N ASN A 4 1.89 8.60 -7.62
CA ASN A 4 2.15 9.89 -6.99
C ASN A 4 2.12 9.74 -5.47
N ARG A 5 3.31 9.48 -4.90
CA ARG A 5 3.47 9.27 -3.46
C ARG A 5 3.11 10.52 -2.64
N GLN A 6 3.35 11.72 -3.17
CA GLN A 6 3.14 12.96 -2.42
C GLN A 6 1.65 13.25 -2.21
N GLU A 7 0.82 13.00 -3.23
CA GLU A 7 -0.64 13.13 -3.11
C GLU A 7 -1.20 12.15 -2.08
N LEU A 8 -0.79 10.88 -2.13
CA LEU A 8 -1.23 9.85 -1.19
C LEU A 8 -0.79 10.13 0.26
N VAL A 9 0.37 10.76 0.44
CA VAL A 9 0.79 11.17 1.79
C VAL A 9 -0.10 12.32 2.28
N LYS A 10 -0.33 13.34 1.45
CA LYS A 10 -1.18 14.48 1.83
C LYS A 10 -2.63 14.11 2.14
N GLU A 11 -3.18 13.10 1.47
CA GLU A 11 -4.57 12.68 1.65
C GLU A 11 -4.77 11.86 2.93
N PHE A 12 -3.78 11.06 3.34
CA PHE A 12 -3.91 10.11 4.46
C PHE A 12 -3.09 10.49 5.70
N GLN A 13 -2.34 11.59 5.66
CA GLN A 13 -1.55 12.07 6.80
C GLN A 13 -2.45 12.46 7.98
N ILE A 14 -2.06 12.06 9.19
CA ILE A 14 -2.77 12.44 10.42
C ILE A 14 -2.32 13.83 10.89
N HIS A 15 -1.09 14.23 10.57
CA HIS A 15 -0.52 15.55 10.82
C HIS A 15 0.46 15.93 9.70
N GLU A 16 0.84 17.20 9.55
CA GLU A 16 1.57 17.72 8.37
C GLU A 16 2.89 16.99 8.02
N ASN A 17 3.55 16.37 9.00
CA ASN A 17 4.78 15.60 8.80
C ASN A 17 4.59 14.07 8.88
N ASP A 18 3.36 13.58 8.82
CA ASP A 18 3.05 12.16 8.95
C ASP A 18 3.29 11.40 7.64
N SER A 19 4.51 10.92 7.48
CA SER A 19 4.88 9.99 6.39
C SER A 19 4.95 8.53 6.83
N GLY A 20 4.70 8.26 8.12
CA GLY A 20 5.05 7.02 8.80
C GLY A 20 3.86 6.26 9.39
N SER A 21 2.70 6.89 9.53
CA SER A 21 1.51 6.21 10.06
C SER A 21 1.12 4.99 9.24
N THR A 22 0.40 4.10 9.91
CA THR A 22 0.03 2.81 9.31
C THR A 22 -0.94 3.03 8.17
N GLU A 23 -1.79 4.04 8.29
CA GLU A 23 -2.79 4.53 7.35
C GLU A 23 -2.11 5.03 6.05
N VAL A 24 -1.15 5.96 6.16
CA VAL A 24 -0.35 6.45 5.01
C VAL A 24 0.42 5.32 4.33
N GLN A 25 1.06 4.44 5.11
CA GLN A 25 1.78 3.30 4.54
C GLN A 25 0.87 2.32 3.79
N ILE A 26 -0.35 2.07 4.29
CA ILE A 26 -1.34 1.22 3.60
C ILE A 26 -1.80 1.87 2.29
N ALA A 27 -2.04 3.18 2.26
CA ALA A 27 -2.42 3.90 1.05
C ALA A 27 -1.34 3.78 -0.04
N ILE A 28 -0.07 4.04 0.31
CA ILE A 28 1.07 3.91 -0.60
C ILE A 28 1.21 2.47 -1.11
N LEU A 29 1.13 1.48 -0.23
CA LEU A 29 1.23 0.06 -0.62
C LEU A 29 0.08 -0.33 -1.55
N THR A 30 -1.13 0.16 -1.31
CA THR A 30 -2.30 -0.13 -2.13
C THR A 30 -2.16 0.43 -3.53
N ALA A 31 -1.73 1.68 -3.67
CA ALA A 31 -1.49 2.28 -4.98
C ALA A 31 -0.39 1.53 -5.76
N ARG A 32 0.70 1.13 -5.07
CA ARG A 32 1.79 0.34 -5.67
C ARG A 32 1.34 -1.06 -6.09
N ILE A 33 0.53 -1.73 -5.26
CA ILE A 33 -0.08 -3.02 -5.60
C ILE A 33 -0.94 -2.88 -6.86
N ARG A 34 -1.83 -1.89 -6.92
CA ARG A 34 -2.69 -1.64 -8.10
C ARG A 34 -1.86 -1.45 -9.37
N HIS A 35 -0.82 -0.63 -9.29
CA HIS A 35 0.09 -0.38 -10.41
C HIS A 35 0.79 -1.66 -10.90
N LEU A 36 1.36 -2.44 -9.98
CA LEU A 36 2.06 -3.69 -10.32
C LEU A 36 1.10 -4.77 -10.82
N THR A 37 -0.14 -4.81 -10.33
CA THR A 37 -1.17 -5.70 -10.85
C THR A 37 -1.47 -5.40 -12.32
N GLU A 38 -1.63 -4.14 -12.70
CA GLU A 38 -1.83 -3.76 -14.11
C GLU A 38 -0.59 -4.05 -14.97
N HIS A 39 0.61 -3.82 -14.44
CA HIS A 39 1.86 -4.18 -15.13
C HIS A 39 1.92 -5.69 -15.43
N LEU A 40 1.62 -6.54 -14.45
CA LEU A 40 1.68 -8.00 -14.59
C LEU A 40 0.57 -8.57 -15.49
N LYS A 41 -0.54 -7.85 -15.70
CA LYS A 41 -1.52 -8.22 -16.74
C LYS A 41 -0.91 -8.13 -18.14
N LYS A 42 -0.08 -7.12 -18.39
CA LYS A 42 0.64 -6.94 -19.66
C LYS A 42 1.88 -7.84 -19.77
N HIS A 43 2.51 -8.14 -18.63
CA HIS A 43 3.74 -8.94 -18.55
C HIS A 43 3.55 -10.18 -17.65
N PRO A 44 2.77 -11.19 -18.08
CA PRO A 44 2.40 -12.31 -17.22
C PRO A 44 3.57 -13.20 -16.80
N LYS A 45 4.64 -13.23 -17.61
CA LYS A 45 5.88 -14.00 -17.40
C LYS A 45 6.91 -13.30 -16.52
N ASP A 46 6.64 -12.08 -16.04
CA ASP A 46 7.53 -11.42 -15.08
C ASP A 46 7.33 -11.99 -13.66
N PHE A 47 8.01 -13.10 -13.38
CA PHE A 47 7.94 -13.79 -12.10
C PHE A 47 8.68 -13.04 -10.98
N HIS A 48 9.70 -12.25 -11.30
CA HIS A 48 10.46 -11.47 -10.33
C HIS A 48 9.61 -10.35 -9.74
N THR A 49 8.91 -9.60 -10.61
CA THR A 49 7.97 -8.56 -10.19
C THR A 49 6.78 -9.16 -9.45
N ARG A 50 6.26 -10.31 -9.89
CA ARG A 50 5.20 -11.05 -9.17
C ARG A 50 5.61 -11.41 -7.75
N ARG A 51 6.84 -11.88 -7.54
CA ARG A 51 7.37 -12.16 -6.19
C ARG A 51 7.43 -10.89 -5.33
N GLY A 52 7.86 -9.77 -5.92
CA GLY A 52 7.84 -8.46 -5.26
C GLY A 52 6.43 -8.03 -4.85
N LEU A 53 5.46 -8.19 -5.75
CA LEU A 53 4.05 -7.90 -5.49
C LEU A 53 3.51 -8.70 -4.30
N LEU A 54 3.79 -10.01 -4.24
CA LEU A 54 3.34 -10.85 -3.12
C LEU A 54 3.92 -10.38 -1.77
N LYS A 55 5.17 -9.93 -1.74
CA LYS A 55 5.77 -9.34 -0.53
C LYS A 55 5.03 -8.07 -0.09
N LEU A 56 4.67 -7.20 -1.04
CA LEU A 56 3.91 -5.97 -0.75
C LEU A 56 2.51 -6.27 -0.20
N VAL A 57 1.81 -7.23 -0.80
CA VAL A 57 0.50 -7.71 -0.33
C VAL A 57 0.61 -8.24 1.11
N GLY A 58 1.64 -9.03 1.40
CA GLY A 58 1.92 -9.54 2.74
C GLY A 58 2.16 -8.42 3.75
N ARG A 59 2.98 -7.42 3.40
CA ARG A 59 3.24 -6.25 4.26
C ARG A 59 1.96 -5.47 4.55
N ARG A 60 1.15 -5.19 3.53
CA ARG A 60 -0.14 -4.50 3.69
C ARG A 60 -1.09 -5.29 4.60
N ARG A 61 -1.17 -6.62 4.45
CA ARG A 61 -1.99 -7.48 5.30
C ARG A 61 -1.57 -7.43 6.77
N LYS A 62 -0.26 -7.36 7.06
CA LYS A 62 0.24 -7.19 8.44
C LYS A 62 -0.17 -5.85 9.04
N MET A 63 -0.06 -4.76 8.26
CA MET A 63 -0.46 -3.42 8.68
C MET A 63 -1.97 -3.31 8.95
N LEU A 64 -2.80 -3.85 8.06
CA LEU A 64 -4.25 -3.90 8.27
C LEU A 64 -4.63 -4.69 9.53
N ARG A 65 -3.93 -5.79 9.80
CA ARG A 65 -4.12 -6.55 11.04
C ARG A 65 -3.76 -5.72 12.27
N TYR A 66 -2.68 -4.94 12.20
CA TYR A 66 -2.30 -4.03 13.29
C TYR A 66 -3.36 -2.97 13.55
N ILE A 67 -3.88 -2.30 12.50
CA ILE A 67 -4.98 -1.32 12.63
C ILE A 67 -6.22 -2.00 13.20
N LYS A 68 -6.62 -3.17 12.69
CA LYS A 68 -7.79 -3.90 13.21
C LYS A 68 -7.72 -4.15 14.72
N THR A 69 -6.52 -4.45 15.24
CA THR A 69 -6.34 -4.73 16.67
C THR A 69 -6.21 -3.45 17.52
N LYS A 70 -5.60 -2.39 16.98
CA LYS A 70 -5.30 -1.17 17.76
C LYS A 70 -6.33 -0.05 17.60
N LYS A 71 -6.96 0.04 16.45
CA LYS A 71 -7.93 1.06 16.05
C LYS A 71 -9.06 0.40 15.24
N PRO A 72 -9.91 -0.43 15.88
CA PRO A 72 -10.99 -1.13 15.19
C PRO A 72 -11.95 -0.18 14.46
N GLU A 73 -12.16 1.03 15.00
CA GLU A 73 -13.02 2.07 14.40
C GLU A 73 -12.48 2.61 13.06
N VAL A 74 -11.15 2.61 12.88
CA VAL A 74 -10.50 3.06 11.63
C VAL A 74 -10.44 1.92 10.60
N TYR A 75 -10.63 0.68 11.03
CA TYR A 75 -10.57 -0.50 10.16
C TYR A 75 -11.90 -0.80 9.44
N LEU A 76 -13.02 -0.48 10.08
CA LEU A 76 -14.39 -0.73 9.59
C LEU A 76 -14.83 0.34 8.60
#